data_AF-A0A7J3Z752-F1
#
_entry.id   AF-A0A7J3Z752-F1
#
_cell.length_a   1.000
_cell.length_b   1.000
_cell.length_c   1.000
_cell.angle_alpha   90.00
_cell.angle_beta   90.00
_cell.angle_gamma   90.00
#
_symmetry.space_group_name_H-M   'P 1'
#
loop_
_entity.id
_entity.type
_entity.pdbx_description
1 polymer ?
#
loop_
_entity_poly.entity_id
_entity_poly.type
_entity_poly.pdbx_seq_one_letter_code
_entity_poly.pdbx_strand_id
1 'polypeptide(L)' 'MRSNLKYVPKEIFIPKREIVKMGYRWIIYLPQEYDELWRILKEQGRKVRVYIEVIDEDES' A
#
# COMPACT_ATOMS: atom_id res chain seq x y z
N MET A 1 11.85 0.72 29.17
CA MET A 1 11.71 0.27 27.76
C MET A 1 10.74 1.22 27.08
N ARG A 2 11.20 2.04 26.13
CA ARG A 2 10.29 2.95 25.40
C ARG A 2 9.51 2.11 24.41
N SER A 3 8.25 1.83 24.73
CA SER A 3 7.26 1.33 23.78
C SER A 3 7.12 2.40 22.69
N ASN A 4 7.92 2.30 21.63
CA ASN A 4 7.71 3.07 20.40
C ASN A 4 6.42 2.53 19.76
N LEU A 5 5.27 2.93 20.31
CA LEU A 5 3.98 2.78 19.66
C LEU A 5 3.99 3.70 18.44
N LYS A 6 4.62 3.22 17.36
CA LYS A 6 4.46 3.81 16.05
C LYS A 6 3.02 3.56 15.65
N TYR A 7 2.23 4.63 15.62
CA TYR A 7 0.84 4.58 15.25
C TYR A 7 0.73 4.10 13.81
N VAL A 8 0.24 2.88 13.62
CA VAL A 8 -0.09 2.34 12.29
C VAL A 8 -1.55 2.70 12.02
N PRO A 9 -1.84 3.58 11.05
CA PRO A 9 -3.21 3.91 10.70
C PRO A 9 -3.99 2.65 10.29
N LYS A 10 -5.29 2.60 10.63
CA LYS A 10 -6.15 1.44 10.28
C LYS A 10 -6.39 1.34 8.77
N GLU A 11 -6.41 2.48 8.11
CA GLU A 11 -6.67 2.62 6.69
C GLU A 11 -5.89 3.82 6.16
N ILE A 12 -5.39 3.70 4.93
CA ILE A 12 -4.73 4.78 4.21
C ILE A 12 -5.22 4.76 2.77
N PHE A 13 -5.42 5.94 2.21
CA PHE A 13 -5.63 6.09 0.79
C PHE A 13 -4.28 6.19 0.08
N ILE A 14 -4.06 5.32 -0.90
CA ILE A 14 -2.87 5.36 -1.74
C ILE A 14 -3.26 6.08 -3.05
N PRO A 15 -2.59 7.17 -3.44
CA PRO A 15 -2.89 7.85 -4.71
C PRO A 15 -2.65 6.90 -5.89
N LYS A 16 -3.19 7.23 -7.08
CA LYS A 16 -3.03 6.45 -8.33
C LYS A 16 -1.61 5.86 -8.45
N ARG A 17 -1.54 4.54 -8.60
CA ARG A 17 -0.30 3.79 -8.80
C ARG A 17 -0.33 3.11 -10.17
N GLU A 18 0.84 2.99 -10.77
CA GLU A 18 1.01 2.18 -11.96
C GLU A 18 1.02 0.70 -11.58
N ILE A 19 0.24 -0.08 -12.32
CA ILE A 19 0.24 -1.54 -12.25
C ILE A 19 1.04 -2.06 -13.43
N VAL A 20 2.16 -2.73 -13.15
CA VAL A 20 3.05 -3.26 -14.19
C VAL A 20 2.94 -4.78 -14.25
N LYS A 21 2.89 -5.34 -15.47
CA LYS A 21 2.90 -6.79 -15.69
C LYS A 21 4.33 -7.30 -15.83
N MET A 22 4.71 -8.27 -15.02
CA MET A 22 6.00 -8.95 -15.09
C MET A 22 5.78 -10.47 -15.19
N GLY A 23 5.81 -10.99 -16.42
CA GLY A 23 5.47 -12.39 -16.72
C GLY A 23 4.01 -12.72 -16.35
N TYR A 24 3.83 -13.60 -15.35
CA TYR A 24 2.52 -13.99 -14.82
C TYR A 24 2.11 -13.22 -13.56
N ARG A 25 2.91 -12.22 -13.14
CA ARG A 25 2.65 -11.44 -11.93
C ARG A 25 2.33 -9.99 -12.30
N TRP A 26 1.49 -9.38 -11.48
CA TRP A 26 1.23 -7.94 -11.50
C TRP A 26 1.91 -7.32 -10.29
N ILE A 27 2.56 -6.18 -10.50
CA ILE A 27 3.33 -5.45 -9.50
C ILE A 27 2.71 -4.07 -9.33
N ILE A 28 2.53 -3.65 -8.08
CA ILE A 28 2.12 -2.30 -7.71
C ILE A 28 3.29 -1.68 -6.96
N TYR A 29 3.78 -0.54 -7.45
CA TYR A 29 4.79 0.22 -6.74
C TYR A 29 4.15 1.06 -5.64
N LEU A 30 4.55 0.81 -4.40
CA LEU A 30 4.05 1.57 -3.26
C LEU A 30 4.74 2.94 -3.18
N PRO A 31 4.06 3.96 -2.63
CA PRO A 31 4.62 5.31 -2.50
C PRO A 31 5.79 5.31 -1.50
N GLN A 32 6.87 6.02 -1.84
CA GLN A 32 8.04 6.16 -0.98
C GLN A 32 7.76 7.03 0.26
N GLU A 33 6.76 7.91 0.20
CA GLU A 33 6.38 8.77 1.35
C GLU A 33 5.91 7.93 2.55
N TYR A 34 5.54 6.67 2.33
CA TYR A 34 5.12 5.72 3.36
C TYR A 34 6.16 4.63 3.64
N ASP A 35 7.44 4.80 3.26
CA ASP A 35 8.48 3.78 3.43
C ASP A 35 8.62 3.28 4.88
N GLU A 36 8.55 4.20 5.85
CA GLU A 36 8.57 3.83 7.27
C GLU A 36 7.37 2.93 7.65
N LEU A 37 6.18 3.21 7.12
CA LEU A 37 5.00 2.40 7.36
C LEU A 37 5.16 1.00 6.77
N TRP A 38 5.62 0.90 5.52
CA TRP A 38 5.85 -0.39 4.85
C TRP A 38 6.88 -1.24 5.59
N ARG A 39 7.96 -0.61 6.06
CA ARG A 39 8.96 -1.26 6.89
C ARG A 39 8.35 -1.80 8.18
N ILE A 40 7.58 -1.00 8.92
CA ILE A 40 6.94 -1.43 10.17
C ILE A 40 5.98 -2.60 9.93
N LEU A 41 5.15 -2.52 8.88
CA LEU A 41 4.21 -3.59 8.54
C LEU A 41 4.94 -4.90 8.24
N LYS A 42 6.06 -4.84 7.50
CA LYS A 42 6.92 -5.98 7.18
C LYS A 42 7.61 -6.56 8.43
N GLU A 43 8.25 -5.71 9.24
CA GLU A 43 8.95 -6.11 10.46
C GLU A 43 8.02 -6.77 11.48
N GLN A 44 6.77 -6.30 11.56
CA GLN A 44 5.76 -6.86 12.44
C GLN A 44 5.01 -8.07 11.84
N GLY A 45 5.31 -8.45 10.59
CA GLY A 45 4.63 -9.55 9.90
C GLY A 45 3.11 -9.33 9.73
N ARG A 46 2.65 -8.07 9.69
CA ARG A 46 1.23 -7.76 9.59
C ARG A 46 0.70 -8.08 8.20
N LYS A 47 -0.47 -8.72 8.15
CA LYS A 47 -1.22 -8.90 6.90
C LYS A 47 -2.06 -7.65 6.64
N VAL A 48 -2.02 -7.15 5.42
CA VAL A 48 -2.84 -6.03 4.95
C VAL A 48 -3.76 -6.50 3.81
N ARG A 49 -4.90 -5.83 3.68
CA ARG A 49 -5.77 -5.97 2.51
C ARG A 49 -5.54 -4.77 1.60
N VAL A 50 -5.39 -5.02 0.31
CA VAL A 50 -5.27 -3.98 -0.71
C VAL A 50 -6.56 -4.00 -1.51
N TYR A 51 -7.21 -2.85 -1.61
CA TYR A 51 -8.39 -2.63 -2.42
C TYR A 51 -7.97 -1.80 -3.63
N ILE A 52 -8.35 -2.25 -4.83
CA ILE A 52 -8.07 -1.56 -6.09
C ILE A 52 -9.43 -1.20 -6.68
N GLU A 53 -9.65 0.08 -6.87
CA GLU A 53 -10.84 0.60 -7.53
C GLU A 53 -10.54 0.81 -9.01
N VAL A 54 -11.41 0.31 -9.88
CA VAL A 54 -11.37 0.55 -11.32
C VAL A 54 -12.36 1.67 -11.59
N ILE A 55 -11.86 2.79 -12.09
CA ILE A 55 -12.67 3.95 -12.46
C ILE A 55 -12.75 3.92 -13.98
N ASP A 56 -13.92 3.61 -14.52
CA ASP A 56 -14.18 3.67 -15.96
C ASP A 56 -14.31 5.15 -16.37
N GLU A 57 -13.58 5.59 -17.40
CA GLU A 57 -13.63 6.98 -17.89
C GLU A 57 -14.88 7.26 -18.78
N ASP A 58 -15.77 6.28 -18.94
CA ASP A 58 -16.91 6.30 -19.87
C ASP A 58 -18.24 6.78 -19.24
N GLU A 59 -18.21 7.78 -18.36
CA GLU A 59 -19.38 8.59 -18.03
C GLU A 59 -19.04 10.08 -18.18
N SER A 60 -19.17 10.60 -19.40
CA SER A 60 -19.19 12.03 -19.73
C SER A 60 -20.24 12.30 -20.79
#